data_AF-A0AA96WU58-F1
#
_entry.id   AF-A0AA96WU58-F1
#
_cell.length_a   1.000
_cell.length_b   1.000
_cell.length_c   1.000
_cell.angle_alpha   90.00
_cell.angle_beta   90.00
_cell.angle_gamma   90.00
#
_symmetry.space_group_name_H-M   'P 1'
#
loop_
_entity.id
_entity.type
_entity.pdbx_description
1 polymer ?
#
loop_
_entity_poly.entity_id
_entity_poly.type
_entity_poly.pdbx_seq_one_letter_code
_entity_poly.pdbx_strand_id
1 'polypeptide(L)'
;MADRTRSLIQFLTDELAVSSDSIKIGLQYSEEIDSLLPIVLWQYGFITLTELETIFDWLAASTSVISSSHLSDRVTLWLDEVIQ
;
A
#
# COMPACT_ATOMS: atom_id res chain seq x y z
N MET A 1 16.53 -1.89 -3.42
CA MET A 1 15.11 -1.51 -3.33
C MET A 1 14.49 -1.75 -1.94
N ALA A 2 15.24 -2.25 -0.94
CA ALA A 2 14.73 -2.51 0.41
C ALA A 2 14.39 -1.25 1.24
N ASP A 3 14.85 -0.07 0.82
CA ASP A 3 14.72 1.17 1.58
C ASP A 3 13.31 1.77 1.50
N ARG A 4 12.57 1.50 0.42
CA ARG A 4 11.20 1.98 0.24
C ARG A 4 10.21 1.22 1.14
N THR A 5 10.28 -0.11 1.18
CA THR A 5 9.43 -0.93 2.05
C THR A 5 9.60 -0.57 3.52
N ARG A 6 10.84 -0.36 3.98
CA ARG A 6 11.10 0.08 5.36
C ARG A 6 10.52 1.46 5.66
N SER A 7 10.66 2.40 4.72
CA SER A 7 10.09 3.74 4.86
C SER A 7 8.57 3.70 4.90
N LEU A 8 7.94 2.83 4.10
CA LEU A 8 6.50 2.59 4.12
C LEU A 8 6.05 1.99 5.46
N ILE A 9 6.75 0.97 5.96
CA ILE A 9 6.44 0.36 7.28
C ILE A 9 6.54 1.41 8.39
N GLN A 10 7.57 2.26 8.36
CA GLN A 10 7.72 3.33 9.34
C GLN A 10 6.56 4.33 9.25
N PHE A 11 6.17 4.75 8.05
CA PHE A 11 5.01 5.62 7.84
C PHE A 11 3.72 5.00 8.37
N LEU A 12 3.48 3.73 8.05
CA LEU A 12 2.29 2.99 8.52
C LEU A 12 2.22 2.93 10.05
N THR A 13 3.35 2.73 10.73
CA THR A 13 3.39 2.64 12.19
C THR A 13 3.36 4.01 12.88
N ASP A 14 4.09 5.00 12.36
CA ASP A 14 4.26 6.30 13.02
C ASP A 14 3.12 7.27 12.72
N GLU A 15 2.69 7.36 11.45
CA GLU A 15 1.68 8.33 11.01
C GLU A 15 0.27 7.74 11.04
N LEU A 16 0.12 6.46 10.69
CA LEU A 16 -1.18 5.79 10.61
C LEU A 16 -1.49 4.86 11.79
N ALA A 17 -0.57 4.74 12.76
CA ALA A 17 -0.72 3.90 13.95
C ALA A 17 -1.12 2.43 13.63
N VAL A 18 -0.75 1.93 12.44
CA VAL A 18 -1.04 0.57 12.03
C VAL A 18 -0.18 -0.38 12.85
N SER A 19 -0.84 -1.35 13.48
CA SER A 19 -0.17 -2.31 14.36
C SER A 19 0.80 -3.19 13.57
N SER A 20 1.96 -3.49 14.16
CA SER A 20 3.01 -4.28 13.50
C SER A 20 2.54 -5.68 13.08
N ASP A 21 1.57 -6.25 13.78
CA ASP A 21 0.99 -7.55 13.43
C ASP A 21 0.13 -7.48 12.16
N SER A 22 -0.64 -6.39 11.96
CA SER A 22 -1.36 -6.13 10.72
C SER A 22 -0.40 -5.97 9.53
N ILE A 23 0.72 -5.26 9.74
CA ILE A 23 1.76 -5.10 8.73
C ILE A 23 2.39 -6.45 8.34
N LYS A 24 2.68 -7.32 9.32
CA LYS A 24 3.21 -8.67 9.04
C LYS A 24 2.26 -9.52 8.20
N ILE A 25 0.95 -9.44 8.49
CA ILE A 25 -0.07 -10.12 7.69
C ILE A 25 -0.01 -9.59 6.26
N GLY A 26 -0.04 -8.27 6.08
CA GLY A 26 0.08 -7.64 4.77
C GLY A 26 1.32 -8.07 3.98
N LEU A 27 2.48 -8.14 4.65
CA LEU A 27 3.75 -8.54 4.04
C LEU A 27 3.80 -10.02 3.64
N GLN A 28 3.08 -10.90 4.35
CA GLN A 28 3.00 -12.32 3.97
C GLN A 28 2.23 -12.52 2.66
N TYR A 29 1.23 -11.68 2.39
CA TYR A 29 0.39 -11.79 1.19
C TYR A 29 0.86 -10.93 0.02
N SER A 30 1.75 -9.95 0.24
CA SER A 30 2.16 -9.04 -0.81
C SER A 30 3.13 -9.63 -1.84
N GLU A 31 3.57 -10.90 -1.73
CA GLU A 31 4.45 -11.62 -2.68
C GLU A 31 5.54 -10.74 -3.32
N GLU A 32 6.30 -10.01 -2.50
CA GLU A 32 7.36 -9.04 -2.92
C GLU A 32 6.91 -7.79 -3.68
N ILE A 33 5.61 -7.62 -3.93
CA ILE A 33 5.04 -6.42 -4.54
C ILE A 33 4.68 -5.42 -3.45
N ASP A 34 5.60 -4.49 -3.18
CA ASP A 34 5.44 -3.44 -2.17
C ASP A 34 4.16 -2.60 -2.34
N SER A 35 3.68 -2.43 -3.59
CA SER A 35 2.45 -1.70 -3.89
C SER A 35 1.16 -2.44 -3.53
N LEU A 36 1.24 -3.74 -3.23
CA LEU A 36 0.09 -4.53 -2.78
C LEU A 36 -0.12 -4.44 -1.26
N LEU A 37 0.93 -4.15 -0.48
CA LEU A 37 0.83 -4.06 0.97
C LEU A 37 -0.31 -3.13 1.45
N PRO A 38 -0.48 -1.90 0.92
CA PRO A 38 -1.59 -1.03 1.32
C PRO A 38 -2.95 -1.64 0.97
N ILE A 39 -3.08 -2.27 -0.20
CA ILE A 39 -4.33 -2.88 -0.66
C ILE A 39 -4.72 -4.05 0.24
N VAL A 40 -3.77 -4.90 0.60
CA VAL A 40 -4.00 -6.02 1.52
C VAL A 40 -4.43 -5.48 2.88
N LEU A 41 -3.77 -4.45 3.41
CA LEU A 41 -4.17 -3.85 4.70
C LEU A 41 -5.62 -3.35 4.68
N TRP A 42 -6.07 -2.77 3.57
CA TRP A 42 -7.46 -2.33 3.40
C TRP A 42 -8.44 -3.50 3.26
N GLN A 43 -8.09 -4.53 2.48
CA GLN A 43 -8.94 -5.72 2.31
C GLN A 43 -9.21 -6.46 3.63
N TYR A 44 -8.23 -6.48 4.53
CA TYR A 44 -8.39 -7.05 5.88
C TYR A 44 -9.01 -6.08 6.89
N GLY A 45 -9.29 -4.83 6.50
CA GLY A 45 -9.90 -3.81 7.36
C GLY A 45 -8.96 -3.22 8.42
N PHE A 46 -7.64 -3.34 8.24
CA PHE A 46 -6.65 -2.73 9.14
C PHE A 46 -6.48 -1.23 8.91
N ILE A 47 -6.89 -0.75 7.73
CA ILE A 47 -6.91 0.66 7.36
C ILE A 47 -8.21 0.98 6.63
N THR A 48 -8.61 2.23 6.68
CA THR A 48 -9.75 2.80 5.96
C THR A 48 -9.36 3.19 4.53
N LEU A 49 -10.37 3.45 3.69
CA LEU A 49 -10.14 3.93 2.32
C LEU A 49 -9.37 5.27 2.31
N THR A 50 -9.65 6.17 3.25
CA THR A 50 -8.94 7.46 3.36
C THR A 50 -7.46 7.28 3.71
N GLU A 51 -7.15 6.35 4.61
CA GLU A 51 -5.77 6.00 4.96
C GLU A 51 -5.06 5.32 3.77
N LEU A 52 -5.77 4.46 3.04
CA LEU A 52 -5.28 3.85 1.80
C LEU A 52 -4.87 4.92 0.77
N GLU A 53 -5.72 5.90 0.52
CA GLU A 53 -5.42 7.02 -0.38
C GLU A 53 -4.19 7.81 0.09
N THR A 54 -4.09 8.06 1.39
CA THR A 54 -2.94 8.77 2.00
C THR A 54 -1.63 7.99 1.80
N ILE A 55 -1.67 6.67 1.96
CA ILE A 55 -0.50 5.81 1.71
C ILE A 55 -0.08 5.87 0.24
N PHE A 56 -1.04 5.83 -0.69
CA PHE A 56 -0.74 5.92 -2.12
C PHE A 56 -0.19 7.28 -2.52
N ASP A 57 -0.70 8.37 -1.95
CA ASP A 57 -0.15 9.71 -2.16
C ASP A 57 1.30 9.81 -1.66
N TRP A 58 1.59 9.27 -0.47
CA TRP A 58 2.94 9.19 0.07
C TRP A 58 3.89 8.34 -0.80
N LEU A 59 3.40 7.21 -1.32
CA LEU A 59 4.15 6.37 -2.27
C LEU A 59 4.42 7.09 -3.60
N ALA A 60 3.49 7.91 -4.07
CA ALA A 60 3.63 8.74 -5.26
C ALA A 60 4.63 9.88 -5.04
N ALA A 61 4.56 10.55 -3.88
CA ALA A 61 5.45 11.65 -3.51
C ALA A 61 6.90 11.19 -3.31
N SER A 62 7.10 9.99 -2.74
CA SER A 62 8.43 9.38 -2.57
C SER A 62 9.01 8.82 -3.88
N THR A 63 8.24 8.79 -4.96
CA THR A 63 8.69 8.44 -6.31
C THR A 63 8.74 9.69 -7.18
N SER A 64 9.85 10.43 -7.08
CA SER A 64 10.07 11.76 -7.69
C SER A 64 9.82 11.91 -9.21
N VAL A 65 9.30 10.92 -9.96
CA VAL A 65 9.11 11.00 -11.42
C VAL A 65 7.87 10.29 -12.00
N ILE A 66 6.85 9.86 -11.24
CA ILE A 66 5.68 9.23 -11.88
C ILE A 66 4.48 10.18 -11.87
N SER A 67 4.49 11.10 -12.84
CA SER A 67 3.32 11.88 -13.21
C SER A 67 2.10 10.99 -13.42
N SER A 68 0.97 11.48 -12.92
CA SER A 68 -0.25 10.80 -12.49
C SER A 68 -1.11 10.15 -13.58
N SER A 69 -0.52 9.72 -14.70
CA SER A 69 -1.25 9.34 -15.93
C SER A 69 -1.12 7.87 -16.35
N HIS A 70 -0.70 6.96 -15.46
CA HIS A 70 -0.58 5.53 -15.82
C HIS A 70 -0.90 4.51 -14.71
N LEU A 71 -1.23 4.95 -13.49
CA LEU A 71 -1.55 4.04 -12.37
C LEU A 71 -3.01 3.56 -12.38
N SER A 72 -3.88 4.25 -13.14
CA SER A 72 -5.31 3.93 -13.20
C SER A 72 -5.60 2.60 -13.92
N ASP A 73 -4.75 2.17 -14.85
CA ASP A 73 -4.98 0.95 -15.63
C ASP A 73 -4.67 -0.34 -14.86
N ARG A 74 -3.64 -0.31 -14.00
CA ARG A 74 -3.15 -1.53 -13.31
C ARG A 74 -3.81 -1.81 -11.98
N VAL A 75 -4.23 -0.77 -11.25
CA VAL A 75 -4.94 -0.93 -9.97
C VAL A 75 -6.36 -1.43 -10.19
N THR A 76 -7.04 -0.96 -11.24
CA THR A 76 -8.43 -1.34 -11.52
C THR A 76 -8.55 -2.78 -12.04
N LEU A 77 -7.59 -3.25 -12.84
CA LEU A 77 -7.59 -4.63 -13.35
C LEU A 77 -7.38 -5.68 -12.26
N TRP A 78 -6.70 -5.34 -11.17
CA TRP A 78 -6.44 -6.27 -10.07
C TRP A 78 -7.59 -6.30 -9.05
N LEU A 79 -8.34 -5.20 -8.92
CA LEU A 79 -9.51 -5.13 -8.03
C LEU A 79 -10.71 -5.95 -8.53
N ASP A 80 -10.82 -6.21 -9.84
CA ASP A 80 -11.89 -7.04 -10.42
C ASP A 80 -11.62 -8.55 -10.25
N GLU A 81 -10.35 -8.99 -10.23
CA GLU A 81 -10.00 -10.40 -10.00
C GLU A 81 -9.92 -10.79 -8.52
N VAL A 82 -9.52 -9.87 -7.63
CA VAL A 82 -9.28 -10.21 -6.22
C VAL A 82 -10.52 -10.02 -5.34
N ILE A 83 -11.50 -9.22 -5.76
CA ILE A 83 -12.80 -9.08 -5.08
C ILE A 83 -13.84 -9.99 -5.80
N GLN A 84 -13.68 -11.31 -5.68
CA GLN A 84 -14.71 -12.33 -6.00
C GLN A 84 -15.11 -13.08 -4.73
#